data_AF-A0A6A3NY24-F1
#
_entry.id   AF-A0A6A3NY24-F1
#
_cell.length_a   1.000
_cell.length_b   1.000
_cell.length_c   1.000
_cell.angle_alpha   90.00
_cell.angle_beta   90.00
_cell.angle_gamma   90.00
#
_symmetry.space_group_name_H-M   'P 1'
#
loop_
_entity.id
_entity.type
_entity.pdbx_description
1 polymer ?
#
loop_
_entity_poly.entity_id
_entity_poly.type
_entity_poly.pdbx_seq_one_letter_code
_entity_poly.pdbx_strand_id
1 'polypeptide(L)'
;MVKVHQRSQWSKDSDRLSWLMSMGRKSVGRVHSPLSLHTRLAHLLAEDLQDAFDPNANAVQLWDHVLLLSLVLEAFLVPYVLAFQSASMEIVSVAFVLVGLCEGVFAVDLYVQAHTGYYRGGDLIRDKKLTTRRYVHSFQFALDMVAILPYQALIVGYASIIPKLLLLKLLRFSRSGSLIASLDEFHSKRFVTLKLLKVLVSTLYVAHVLACVRYTFGFSADATDHWQLDDSERTHPLHDRYLVSLFWSVGIMTGLFEGELPHHSSEFVFTILVALCGFSMFTALCTTIFIISKSESSQTEAMDARLNQLTHVLSFHRVPDAQQAQAIEYLKRYYTDTESNDREASRLLCPSIVSDIQVELLKPMIAQIAVFSGCSDQFIAAVAGLLEMIALPSQTTLFSAGDYGDAIYIVHSGVLAIVVQSVTVRDIRKGSCFGELSVFSSLPRTATVMSMTYVILYKLSRFHCDRLLEGYPESAFLIVGHVQSVLTQLKSAEVMDESKPAASSPTKTSDNISPRAGVRRASVEAAFVAGASAVLKLLSRKGRRPSAPKRVLSWLGKRNLVSPAPQPDTLK
;
A
#
# COMPACT_ATOMS: atom_id res chain seq x y z
N MET A 1 -25.81 34.33 -46.10
CA MET A 1 -26.88 35.14 -45.48
C MET A 1 -27.52 34.29 -44.38
N VAL A 2 -27.61 34.81 -43.14
CA VAL A 2 -28.27 34.21 -41.95
C VAL A 2 -27.49 33.02 -41.33
N LYS A 3 -27.04 32.96 -40.07
CA LYS A 3 -27.29 33.71 -38.82
C LYS A 3 -26.07 33.52 -37.88
N VAL A 4 -25.41 34.61 -37.48
CA VAL A 4 -24.44 34.66 -36.37
C VAL A 4 -25.10 35.49 -35.27
N HIS A 5 -25.84 34.84 -34.34
CA HIS A 5 -26.45 35.57 -33.21
C HIS A 5 -26.82 34.71 -31.99
N GLN A 6 -26.01 33.70 -31.64
CA GLN A 6 -26.26 32.89 -30.43
C GLN A 6 -25.10 32.83 -29.43
N ARG A 7 -23.99 33.55 -29.68
CA ARG A 7 -22.77 33.47 -28.84
C ARG A 7 -22.63 34.56 -27.78
N SER A 8 -23.51 35.56 -27.72
CA SER A 8 -23.38 36.70 -26.78
C SER A 8 -24.15 36.54 -25.47
N GLN A 9 -25.01 35.53 -25.33
CA GLN A 9 -25.84 35.35 -24.14
C GLN A 9 -25.18 34.48 -23.06
N TRP A 10 -24.26 33.59 -23.45
CA TRP A 10 -23.51 32.73 -22.51
C TRP A 10 -22.37 33.45 -21.77
N SER A 11 -21.90 34.60 -22.30
CA SER A 11 -20.85 35.39 -21.63
C SER A 11 -21.41 36.23 -20.47
N LYS A 12 -22.67 36.68 -20.53
CA LYS A 12 -23.25 37.53 -19.48
C LYS A 12 -23.68 36.77 -18.22
N ASP A 13 -23.97 35.47 -18.33
CA ASP A 13 -24.29 34.63 -17.16
C ASP A 13 -23.03 34.12 -16.43
N SER A 14 -21.91 33.97 -17.17
CA SER A 14 -20.59 33.69 -16.58
C SER A 14 -20.10 34.83 -15.67
N ASP A 15 -20.36 36.08 -16.05
CA ASP A 15 -19.92 37.26 -15.28
C ASP A 15 -20.80 37.54 -14.05
N ARG A 16 -22.02 36.99 -13.98
CA ARG A 16 -22.85 37.03 -12.75
C ARG A 16 -22.45 35.95 -11.75
N LEU A 17 -21.90 34.82 -12.20
CA LEU A 17 -21.40 33.76 -11.33
C LEU A 17 -20.00 34.04 -10.77
N SER A 18 -19.18 34.85 -11.46
CA SER A 18 -17.86 35.25 -10.97
C SER A 18 -17.93 36.16 -9.73
N TRP A 19 -18.99 36.97 -9.61
CA TRP A 19 -19.20 37.83 -8.43
C TRP A 19 -19.63 37.05 -7.18
N LEU A 20 -20.30 35.90 -7.34
CA LEU A 20 -20.65 35.01 -6.22
C LEU A 20 -19.48 34.13 -5.77
N MET A 21 -18.50 33.85 -6.64
CA MET A 21 -17.28 33.09 -6.27
C MET A 21 -16.18 33.94 -5.62
N SER A 22 -16.34 35.27 -5.53
CA SER A 22 -15.34 36.17 -4.93
C SER A 22 -15.44 36.31 -3.40
N MET A 23 -16.55 35.88 -2.78
CA MET A 23 -16.72 35.99 -1.32
C MET A 23 -16.02 34.90 -0.48
N GLY A 24 -15.25 34.00 -1.10
CA GLY A 24 -14.51 32.94 -0.39
C GLY A 24 -13.08 33.27 0.04
N ARG A 25 -12.52 34.42 -0.35
CA ARG A 25 -11.15 34.81 0.03
C ARG A 25 -11.14 35.96 1.03
N LYS A 26 -11.38 35.64 2.30
CA LYS A 26 -10.94 36.49 3.41
C LYS A 26 -9.96 35.74 4.31
N SER A 27 -8.71 36.19 4.25
CA SER A 27 -7.75 36.21 5.35
C SER A 27 -7.20 34.85 5.85
N VAL A 28 -6.15 34.36 5.19
CA VAL A 28 -5.09 33.59 5.88
C VAL A 28 -4.04 34.60 6.35
N GLY A 29 -4.21 35.06 7.58
CA GLY A 29 -3.30 36.03 8.20
C GLY A 29 -3.73 36.43 9.61
N ARG A 30 -3.50 35.54 10.59
CA ARG A 30 -3.04 35.83 11.98
C ARG A 30 -3.34 34.69 12.95
N VAL A 31 -2.26 34.15 13.49
CA VAL A 31 -2.01 33.72 14.89
C VAL A 31 -3.22 33.40 15.79
N HIS A 32 -3.26 32.13 16.19
CA HIS A 32 -3.80 31.50 17.40
C HIS A 32 -4.67 32.32 18.38
N SER A 33 -5.96 31.96 18.45
CA SER A 33 -6.80 32.12 19.65
C SER A 33 -7.51 30.79 19.94
N PRO A 34 -7.39 30.19 21.13
CA PRO A 34 -7.95 28.86 21.44
C PRO A 34 -9.49 28.81 21.45
N LEU A 35 -10.17 29.94 21.59
CA LEU A 35 -11.65 30.02 21.58
C LEU A 35 -12.29 29.85 20.19
N SER A 36 -11.55 30.05 19.09
CA SER A 36 -12.11 29.93 17.72
C SER A 36 -12.14 28.49 17.20
N LEU A 37 -11.31 27.61 17.78
CA LEU A 37 -11.29 26.19 17.45
C LEU A 37 -12.57 25.52 17.91
N HIS A 38 -13.00 25.73 19.16
CA HIS A 38 -14.25 25.14 19.67
C HIS A 38 -15.48 25.59 18.90
N THR A 39 -15.58 26.85 18.49
CA THR A 39 -16.70 27.32 17.67
C THR A 39 -16.66 26.74 16.25
N ARG A 40 -15.48 26.55 15.64
CA ARG A 40 -15.36 25.90 14.33
C ARG A 40 -15.62 24.40 14.42
N LEU A 41 -15.15 23.73 15.47
CA LEU A 41 -15.39 22.31 15.73
C LEU A 41 -16.86 22.06 16.02
N ALA A 42 -17.53 22.93 16.78
CA ALA A 42 -18.96 22.87 17.00
C ALA A 42 -19.76 23.10 15.71
N HIS A 43 -19.34 24.02 14.84
CA HIS A 43 -20.00 24.27 13.55
C HIS A 43 -19.80 23.11 12.57
N LEU A 44 -18.58 22.55 12.51
CA LEU A 44 -18.27 21.37 11.69
C LEU A 44 -19.01 20.12 12.18
N LEU A 45 -19.10 19.92 13.51
CA LEU A 45 -19.89 18.82 14.08
C LEU A 45 -21.40 19.02 13.87
N ALA A 46 -21.88 20.27 13.90
CA ALA A 46 -23.28 20.57 13.62
C ALA A 46 -23.63 20.37 12.13
N GLU A 47 -22.71 20.69 11.22
CA GLU A 47 -22.80 20.37 9.79
C GLU A 47 -22.76 18.85 9.57
N ASP A 48 -21.80 18.13 10.17
CA ASP A 48 -21.71 16.67 10.07
C ASP A 48 -22.95 15.93 10.60
N LEU A 49 -23.64 16.47 11.62
CA LEU A 49 -24.91 15.94 12.14
C LEU A 49 -26.10 16.23 11.20
N GLN A 50 -26.04 17.31 10.43
CA GLN A 50 -27.10 17.71 9.49
C GLN A 50 -26.93 17.09 8.10
N ASP A 51 -25.77 16.50 7.82
CA ASP A 51 -25.43 15.93 6.53
C ASP A 51 -25.90 14.47 6.36
N ALA A 52 -26.04 14.06 5.11
CA ALA A 52 -26.24 12.67 4.70
C ALA A 52 -25.04 11.81 5.16
N PHE A 53 -25.26 10.50 5.34
CA PHE A 53 -24.19 9.55 5.64
C PHE A 53 -23.13 9.55 4.55
N ASP A 54 -21.86 9.52 4.96
CA ASP A 54 -20.76 9.35 4.03
C ASP A 54 -20.77 7.91 3.49
N PRO A 55 -20.83 7.69 2.16
CA PRO A 55 -20.80 6.35 1.57
C PRO A 55 -19.53 5.57 1.91
N ASN A 56 -18.42 6.25 2.20
CA ASN A 56 -17.15 5.60 2.55
C ASN A 56 -16.97 5.37 4.04
N ALA A 57 -17.95 5.74 4.88
CA ALA A 57 -17.87 5.49 6.30
C ALA A 57 -17.91 3.97 6.60
N ASN A 58 -17.05 3.52 7.51
CA ASN A 58 -16.99 2.11 7.94
C ASN A 58 -18.35 1.57 8.40
N ALA A 59 -19.21 2.42 8.97
CA ALA A 59 -20.55 2.03 9.43
C ALA A 59 -21.49 1.71 8.25
N VAL A 60 -21.43 2.49 7.16
CA VAL A 60 -22.22 2.24 5.94
C VAL A 60 -21.70 1.00 5.23
N GLN A 61 -20.38 0.84 5.15
CA GLN A 61 -19.77 -0.38 4.61
C GLN A 61 -20.17 -1.61 5.44
N LEU A 62 -20.14 -1.55 6.77
CA LEU A 62 -20.58 -2.66 7.63
C LEU A 62 -22.09 -2.95 7.43
N TRP A 63 -22.90 -1.92 7.24
CA TRP A 63 -24.32 -2.06 6.90
C TRP A 63 -24.52 -2.82 5.58
N ASP A 64 -23.73 -2.51 4.54
CA ASP A 64 -23.76 -3.25 3.27
C ASP A 64 -23.48 -4.75 3.45
N HIS A 65 -22.63 -5.13 4.41
CA HIS A 65 -22.36 -6.55 4.70
C HIS A 65 -23.59 -7.22 5.33
N VAL A 66 -24.29 -6.54 6.23
CA VAL A 66 -25.55 -7.03 6.82
C VAL A 66 -26.60 -7.19 5.72
N LEU A 67 -26.72 -6.22 4.81
CA LEU A 67 -27.63 -6.32 3.68
C LEU A 67 -27.31 -7.46 2.74
N LEU A 68 -26.02 -7.66 2.42
CA LEU A 68 -25.59 -8.77 1.57
C LEU A 68 -25.91 -10.12 2.23
N LEU A 69 -25.69 -10.25 3.55
CA LEU A 69 -26.05 -11.45 4.29
C LEU A 69 -27.56 -11.69 4.29
N SER A 70 -28.37 -10.66 4.55
CA SER A 70 -29.84 -10.75 4.49
C SER A 70 -30.34 -11.12 3.09
N LEU A 71 -29.71 -10.59 2.04
CA LEU A 71 -30.04 -10.90 0.64
C LEU A 71 -29.67 -12.35 0.26
N VAL A 72 -28.52 -12.85 0.72
CA VAL A 72 -28.16 -14.26 0.55
C VAL A 72 -29.14 -15.15 1.31
N LEU A 73 -29.46 -14.82 2.57
CA LEU A 73 -30.41 -15.59 3.37
C LEU A 73 -31.79 -15.64 2.70
N GLU A 74 -32.32 -14.51 2.24
CA GLU A 74 -33.57 -14.43 1.50
C GLU A 74 -33.53 -15.25 0.20
N ALA A 75 -32.43 -15.20 -0.54
CA ALA A 75 -32.26 -15.99 -1.76
C ALA A 75 -32.38 -17.50 -1.52
N PHE A 76 -31.88 -18.03 -0.39
CA PHE A 76 -32.06 -19.44 -0.02
C PHE A 76 -33.45 -19.73 0.58
N LEU A 77 -34.02 -18.81 1.36
CA LEU A 77 -35.32 -19.03 2.01
C LEU A 77 -36.48 -19.03 1.00
N VAL A 78 -36.44 -18.18 -0.03
CA VAL A 78 -37.57 -18.04 -0.98
C VAL A 78 -37.84 -19.34 -1.78
N PRO A 79 -36.87 -19.97 -2.45
CA PRO A 79 -37.06 -21.26 -3.13
C PRO A 79 -37.47 -22.38 -2.18
N TYR A 80 -36.87 -22.41 -0.97
CA TYR A 80 -37.22 -23.40 0.05
C TYR A 80 -38.69 -23.32 0.47
N VAL A 81 -39.18 -22.13 0.81
CA VAL A 81 -40.58 -21.92 1.22
C VAL A 81 -41.53 -22.23 0.05
N LEU A 82 -41.15 -21.83 -1.17
CA LEU A 82 -41.93 -22.10 -2.38
C LEU A 82 -42.11 -23.60 -2.65
N ALA A 83 -41.06 -24.40 -2.46
CA ALA A 83 -41.09 -25.84 -2.74
C ALA A 83 -41.63 -26.67 -1.58
N PHE A 84 -41.13 -26.47 -0.36
CA PHE A 84 -41.36 -27.36 0.79
C PHE A 84 -42.50 -26.93 1.71
N GLN A 85 -42.85 -25.64 1.77
CA GLN A 85 -43.84 -25.09 2.72
C GLN A 85 -45.06 -24.47 2.02
N SER A 86 -45.38 -24.90 0.80
CA SER A 86 -46.45 -24.32 -0.02
C SER A 86 -47.88 -24.51 0.54
N ALA A 87 -48.12 -25.52 1.39
CA ALA A 87 -49.45 -25.88 1.88
C ALA A 87 -49.66 -25.69 3.39
N SER A 88 -48.60 -25.59 4.20
CA SER A 88 -48.64 -25.53 5.66
C SER A 88 -47.84 -24.33 6.18
N MET A 89 -48.21 -23.11 5.79
CA MET A 89 -47.84 -21.95 6.59
C MET A 89 -48.66 -22.00 7.88
N GLU A 90 -48.23 -22.80 8.85
CA GLU A 90 -48.55 -22.50 10.23
C GLU A 90 -48.09 -21.06 10.48
N ILE A 91 -48.95 -20.27 11.11
CA ILE A 91 -48.84 -18.80 11.21
C ILE A 91 -47.52 -18.34 11.89
N VAL A 92 -46.77 -19.26 12.52
CA VAL A 92 -45.49 -18.99 13.19
C VAL A 92 -44.44 -20.08 12.89
N SER A 93 -44.05 -20.24 11.62
CA SER A 93 -42.87 -21.06 11.28
C SER A 93 -41.57 -20.27 11.48
N VAL A 94 -40.46 -20.96 11.78
CA VAL A 94 -39.13 -20.33 11.91
C VAL A 94 -38.73 -19.59 10.64
N ALA A 95 -39.08 -20.13 9.47
CA ALA A 95 -38.83 -19.49 8.18
C ALA A 95 -39.59 -18.16 8.04
N PHE A 96 -40.84 -18.08 8.53
CA PHE A 96 -41.61 -16.84 8.52
C PHE A 96 -40.98 -15.76 9.41
N VAL A 97 -40.50 -16.13 10.61
CA VAL A 97 -39.77 -15.22 11.50
C VAL A 97 -38.50 -14.69 10.85
N LEU A 98 -37.71 -15.57 10.23
CA LEU A 98 -36.48 -15.17 9.52
C LEU A 98 -36.76 -14.24 8.34
N VAL A 99 -37.80 -14.53 7.54
CA VAL A 99 -38.23 -13.65 6.45
C VAL A 99 -38.66 -12.29 7.00
N GLY A 100 -39.44 -12.25 8.09
CA GLY A 100 -39.85 -11.00 8.74
C GLY A 100 -38.68 -10.17 9.28
N LEU A 101 -37.66 -10.83 9.84
CA LEU A 101 -36.42 -10.16 10.28
C LEU A 101 -35.66 -9.55 9.09
N CYS A 102 -35.53 -10.28 7.98
CA CYS A 102 -34.95 -9.74 6.76
C CYS A 102 -35.72 -8.53 6.24
N GLU A 103 -37.06 -8.56 6.23
CA GLU A 103 -37.88 -7.41 5.85
C GLU A 103 -37.62 -6.17 6.72
N GLY A 104 -37.44 -6.37 8.02
CA GLY A 104 -37.07 -5.28 8.95
C GLY A 104 -35.73 -4.64 8.58
N VAL A 105 -34.73 -5.45 8.23
CA VAL A 105 -33.42 -4.94 7.77
C VAL A 105 -33.57 -4.14 6.47
N PHE A 106 -34.33 -4.63 5.49
CA PHE A 106 -34.56 -3.90 4.24
C PHE A 106 -35.41 -2.64 4.43
N ALA A 107 -36.29 -2.59 5.43
CA ALA A 107 -37.03 -1.38 5.79
C ALA A 107 -36.10 -0.29 6.32
N VAL A 108 -35.15 -0.66 7.17
CA VAL A 108 -34.13 0.27 7.66
C VAL A 108 -33.23 0.73 6.50
N ASP A 109 -32.92 -0.16 5.57
CA ASP A 109 -32.09 0.15 4.41
C ASP A 109 -32.69 1.22 3.49
N LEU A 110 -34.01 1.25 3.35
CA LEU A 110 -34.70 2.31 2.62
C LEU A 110 -34.38 3.70 3.21
N TYR A 111 -34.38 3.79 4.53
CA TYR A 111 -34.02 5.02 5.25
C TYR A 111 -32.54 5.35 5.08
N VAL A 112 -31.65 4.36 5.21
CA VAL A 112 -30.20 4.55 5.05
C VAL A 112 -29.89 5.07 3.65
N GLN A 113 -30.36 4.41 2.59
CA GLN A 113 -30.12 4.83 1.20
C GLN A 113 -30.68 6.22 0.88
N ALA A 114 -31.86 6.57 1.40
CA ALA A 114 -32.42 7.90 1.23
C ALA A 114 -31.54 9.01 1.84
N HIS A 115 -30.71 8.65 2.82
CA HIS A 115 -29.80 9.52 3.55
C HIS A 115 -28.33 9.23 3.29
N THR A 116 -27.94 8.45 2.29
CA THR A 116 -26.52 8.25 1.92
C THR A 116 -26.11 9.25 0.83
N GLY A 117 -24.94 9.86 0.99
CA GLY A 117 -24.35 10.78 0.02
C GLY A 117 -23.95 10.10 -1.30
N TYR A 118 -23.79 10.90 -2.35
CA TYR A 118 -23.35 10.39 -3.65
C TYR A 118 -22.28 11.28 -4.28
N TYR A 119 -21.46 10.70 -5.15
CA TYR A 119 -20.42 11.41 -5.88
C TYR A 119 -20.97 12.01 -7.17
N ARG A 120 -20.63 13.28 -7.46
CA ARG A 120 -20.93 13.94 -8.73
C ARG A 120 -19.71 14.73 -9.20
N GLY A 121 -19.06 14.27 -10.26
CA GLY A 121 -17.87 14.94 -10.80
C GLY A 121 -16.64 14.88 -9.91
N GLY A 122 -16.59 13.91 -8.99
CA GLY A 122 -15.52 13.77 -7.99
C GLY A 122 -15.85 14.37 -6.62
N ASP A 123 -16.85 15.26 -6.56
CA ASP A 123 -17.28 15.89 -5.30
C ASP A 123 -18.33 15.03 -4.59
N LEU A 124 -18.15 14.85 -3.27
CA LEU A 124 -19.11 14.18 -2.40
C LEU A 124 -20.23 15.15 -2.01
N ILE A 125 -21.46 14.88 -2.46
CA ILE A 125 -22.65 15.67 -2.11
C ILE A 125 -23.37 14.99 -0.94
N ARG A 126 -23.46 15.67 0.21
CA ARG A 126 -24.12 15.18 1.44
C ARG A 126 -25.42 15.92 1.81
N ASP A 127 -25.99 16.71 0.89
CA ASP A 127 -27.26 17.40 1.13
C ASP A 127 -28.46 16.42 1.26
N LYS A 128 -29.03 16.25 2.46
CA LYS A 128 -30.15 15.32 2.73
C LYS A 128 -31.32 15.43 1.74
N LYS A 129 -31.72 16.65 1.37
CA LYS A 129 -32.84 16.86 0.42
C LYS A 129 -32.50 16.39 -0.99
N LEU A 130 -31.24 16.59 -1.42
CA LEU A 130 -30.79 16.19 -2.75
C LEU A 130 -30.61 14.67 -2.82
N THR A 131 -30.06 14.04 -1.78
CA THR A 131 -29.91 12.58 -1.70
C THR A 131 -31.26 11.87 -1.71
N THR A 132 -32.20 12.30 -0.86
CA THR A 132 -33.54 11.68 -0.80
C THR A 132 -34.31 11.87 -2.11
N ARG A 133 -34.31 13.08 -2.69
CA ARG A 133 -35.01 13.33 -3.97
C ARG A 133 -34.44 12.48 -5.10
N ARG A 134 -33.12 12.33 -5.15
CA ARG A 134 -32.44 11.48 -6.14
C ARG A 134 -32.84 10.01 -5.96
N TYR A 135 -32.84 9.53 -4.72
CA TYR A 135 -33.18 8.14 -4.42
C TYR A 135 -34.64 7.83 -4.78
N VAL A 136 -35.60 8.65 -4.34
CA VAL A 136 -37.04 8.45 -4.61
C VAL A 136 -37.38 8.49 -6.12
N HIS A 137 -36.62 9.27 -6.90
CA HIS A 137 -36.78 9.32 -8.37
C HIS A 137 -35.96 8.23 -9.10
N SER A 138 -35.19 7.41 -8.38
CA SER A 138 -34.44 6.30 -8.97
C SER A 138 -35.38 5.14 -9.27
N PHE A 139 -35.11 4.43 -10.37
CA PHE A 139 -35.79 3.15 -10.66
C PHE A 139 -35.57 2.11 -9.55
N GLN A 140 -34.44 2.19 -8.86
CA GLN A 140 -34.11 1.30 -7.73
C GLN A 140 -35.09 1.43 -6.56
N PHE A 141 -35.55 2.65 -6.27
CA PHE A 141 -36.57 2.87 -5.22
C PHE A 141 -37.88 2.18 -5.57
N ALA A 142 -38.29 2.17 -6.86
CA ALA A 142 -39.48 1.46 -7.28
C ALA A 142 -39.36 -0.06 -7.06
N LEU A 143 -38.19 -0.66 -7.34
CA LEU A 143 -37.92 -2.07 -7.07
C LEU A 143 -37.91 -2.37 -5.56
N ASP A 144 -37.26 -1.53 -4.76
CA ASP A 144 -37.20 -1.68 -3.29
C ASP A 144 -38.62 -1.58 -2.68
N MET A 145 -39.46 -0.68 -3.19
CA MET A 145 -40.87 -0.52 -2.78
C MET A 145 -41.74 -1.72 -3.14
N VAL A 146 -41.59 -2.30 -4.33
CA VAL A 146 -42.34 -3.51 -4.68
C VAL A 146 -41.86 -4.69 -3.84
N ALA A 147 -40.57 -4.82 -3.57
CA ALA A 147 -40.05 -5.96 -2.82
C ALA A 147 -40.41 -5.94 -1.32
N ILE A 148 -40.57 -4.76 -0.71
CA ILE A 148 -40.86 -4.62 0.73
C ILE A 148 -42.33 -4.81 1.12
N LEU A 149 -43.23 -4.89 0.14
CA LEU A 149 -44.64 -5.09 0.43
C LEU A 149 -44.87 -6.43 1.15
N PRO A 150 -45.57 -6.45 2.30
CA PRO A 150 -45.80 -7.67 3.08
C PRO A 150 -46.91 -8.52 2.44
N TYR A 151 -46.64 -9.13 1.28
CA TYR A 151 -47.60 -9.92 0.50
C TYR A 151 -48.31 -11.02 1.30
N GLN A 152 -47.61 -11.62 2.26
CA GLN A 152 -48.12 -12.68 3.14
C GLN A 152 -49.23 -12.16 4.09
N ALA A 153 -49.12 -10.91 4.56
CA ALA A 153 -50.10 -10.32 5.49
C ALA A 153 -51.29 -9.67 4.77
N LEU A 154 -51.13 -9.27 3.51
CA LEU A 154 -52.17 -8.59 2.73
C LEU A 154 -53.18 -9.57 2.12
N ILE A 155 -52.78 -10.83 1.88
CA ILE A 155 -53.57 -11.81 1.13
C ILE A 155 -53.84 -13.03 2.02
N VAL A 156 -54.58 -12.82 3.12
CA VAL A 156 -54.88 -13.84 4.14
C VAL A 156 -55.88 -14.92 3.64
N GLY A 157 -56.40 -14.81 2.41
CA GLY A 157 -57.43 -15.71 1.87
C GLY A 157 -57.01 -16.63 0.71
N TYR A 158 -55.81 -16.47 0.13
CA TYR A 158 -55.40 -17.19 -1.10
C TYR A 158 -54.08 -17.96 -0.92
N ALA A 159 -54.14 -19.07 -0.18
CA ALA A 159 -52.97 -19.88 0.19
C ALA A 159 -52.07 -20.27 -1.00
N SER A 160 -52.63 -20.54 -2.19
CA SER A 160 -51.85 -20.96 -3.37
C SER A 160 -51.12 -19.82 -4.11
N ILE A 161 -51.48 -18.56 -3.85
CA ILE A 161 -50.89 -17.39 -4.53
C ILE A 161 -49.75 -16.79 -3.69
N ILE A 162 -49.82 -16.92 -2.36
CA ILE A 162 -48.84 -16.38 -1.42
C ILE A 162 -47.39 -16.80 -1.74
N PRO A 163 -47.07 -18.08 -2.01
CA PRO A 163 -45.70 -18.50 -2.31
C PRO A 163 -45.17 -17.91 -3.62
N LYS A 164 -46.05 -17.75 -4.62
CA LYS A 164 -45.67 -17.17 -5.92
C LYS A 164 -45.33 -15.69 -5.80
N LEU A 165 -46.01 -14.97 -4.92
CA LEU A 165 -45.74 -13.56 -4.65
C LEU A 165 -44.41 -13.34 -3.90
N LEU A 166 -43.89 -14.35 -3.20
CA LEU A 166 -42.55 -14.29 -2.59
C LEU A 166 -41.44 -14.16 -3.63
N LEU A 167 -41.66 -14.59 -4.88
CA LEU A 167 -40.70 -14.38 -5.97
C LEU A 167 -40.48 -12.89 -6.27
N LEU A 168 -41.46 -12.02 -6.01
CA LEU A 168 -41.29 -10.57 -6.17
C LEU A 168 -40.23 -9.99 -5.23
N LYS A 169 -39.94 -10.67 -4.11
CA LYS A 169 -38.88 -10.24 -3.20
C LYS A 169 -37.48 -10.40 -3.80
N LEU A 170 -37.31 -11.33 -4.76
CA LEU A 170 -36.06 -11.51 -5.50
C LEU A 170 -35.71 -10.32 -6.41
N LEU A 171 -36.62 -9.36 -6.64
CA LEU A 171 -36.32 -8.10 -7.34
C LEU A 171 -35.16 -7.32 -6.68
N ARG A 172 -34.94 -7.51 -5.37
CA ARG A 172 -33.81 -6.96 -4.61
C ARG A 172 -32.45 -7.45 -5.09
N PHE A 173 -32.39 -8.58 -5.79
CA PHE A 173 -31.15 -9.13 -6.33
C PHE A 173 -30.51 -8.21 -7.38
N SER A 174 -31.28 -7.25 -7.93
CA SER A 174 -30.75 -6.14 -8.75
C SER A 174 -29.60 -5.37 -8.09
N ARG A 175 -29.54 -5.33 -6.76
CA ARG A 175 -28.52 -4.61 -5.98
C ARG A 175 -27.30 -5.45 -5.61
N SER A 176 -27.34 -6.77 -5.85
CA SER A 176 -26.26 -7.69 -5.48
C SER A 176 -24.90 -7.27 -6.01
N GLY A 177 -24.82 -6.77 -7.26
CA GLY A 177 -23.58 -6.32 -7.86
C GLY A 177 -22.90 -5.18 -7.08
N SER A 178 -23.68 -4.20 -6.60
CA SER A 178 -23.16 -3.08 -5.82
C SER A 178 -22.66 -3.53 -4.45
N LEU A 179 -23.42 -4.40 -3.76
CA LEU A 179 -23.07 -4.91 -2.44
C LEU A 179 -21.83 -5.83 -2.50
N ILE A 180 -21.72 -6.65 -3.55
CA ILE A 180 -20.56 -7.53 -3.80
C ILE A 180 -19.30 -6.69 -4.11
N ALA A 181 -19.44 -5.56 -4.80
CA ALA A 181 -18.33 -4.64 -5.06
C ALA A 181 -17.86 -3.95 -3.76
N SER A 182 -18.79 -3.51 -2.91
CA SER A 182 -18.49 -2.95 -1.58
C SER A 182 -17.71 -3.94 -0.71
N LEU A 183 -18.12 -5.23 -0.72
CA LEU A 183 -17.40 -6.31 -0.04
C LEU A 183 -15.97 -6.50 -0.58
N ASP A 184 -15.77 -6.44 -1.90
CA ASP A 184 -14.45 -6.58 -2.53
C ASP A 184 -13.51 -5.43 -2.15
N GLU A 185 -14.03 -4.22 -2.06
CA GLU A 185 -13.25 -3.04 -1.70
C GLU A 185 -12.80 -3.13 -0.23
N PHE A 186 -13.74 -3.40 0.68
CA PHE A 186 -13.47 -3.52 2.12
C PHE A 186 -12.48 -4.65 2.45
N HIS A 187 -12.62 -5.80 1.78
CA HIS A 187 -11.76 -6.96 1.97
C HIS A 187 -10.74 -7.17 0.84
N SER A 188 -10.29 -6.08 0.20
CA SER A 188 -9.28 -6.11 -0.88
C SER A 188 -8.01 -6.89 -0.54
N LYS A 189 -7.57 -6.87 0.73
CA LYS A 189 -6.42 -7.65 1.22
C LYS A 189 -6.63 -9.17 1.16
N ARG A 190 -7.88 -9.64 1.21
CA ARG A 190 -8.29 -11.05 1.22
C ARG A 190 -8.96 -11.45 -0.11
N PHE A 191 -8.49 -10.87 -1.20
CA PHE A 191 -9.06 -11.06 -2.53
C PHE A 191 -9.22 -12.53 -2.97
N VAL A 192 -8.19 -13.35 -2.73
CA VAL A 192 -8.18 -14.77 -3.13
C VAL A 192 -9.29 -15.56 -2.41
N THR A 193 -9.37 -15.40 -1.08
CA THR A 193 -10.36 -16.14 -0.28
C THR A 193 -11.79 -15.66 -0.57
N LEU A 194 -11.99 -14.35 -0.79
CA LEU A 194 -13.29 -13.83 -1.22
C LEU A 194 -13.74 -14.39 -2.58
N LYS A 195 -12.85 -14.46 -3.56
CA LYS A 195 -13.19 -15.02 -4.88
C LYS A 195 -13.63 -16.48 -4.78
N LEU A 196 -12.88 -17.30 -4.03
CA LEU A 196 -13.25 -18.71 -3.79
C LEU A 196 -14.57 -18.83 -3.03
N LEU A 197 -14.79 -18.00 -2.01
CA LEU A 197 -16.04 -17.97 -1.25
C LEU A 197 -17.24 -17.63 -2.13
N LYS A 198 -17.12 -16.66 -3.05
CA LYS A 198 -18.20 -16.29 -3.98
C LYS A 198 -18.59 -17.42 -4.90
N VAL A 199 -17.61 -18.12 -5.50
CA VAL A 199 -17.91 -19.27 -6.36
C VAL A 199 -18.54 -20.39 -5.54
N LEU A 200 -18.06 -20.66 -4.33
CA LEU A 200 -18.65 -21.65 -3.44
C LEU A 200 -20.11 -21.33 -3.11
N VAL A 201 -20.41 -20.11 -2.65
CA VAL A 201 -21.78 -19.68 -2.31
C VAL A 201 -22.70 -19.74 -3.54
N SER A 202 -22.21 -19.31 -4.71
CA SER A 202 -22.96 -19.39 -5.97
C SER A 202 -23.27 -20.84 -6.35
N THR A 203 -22.31 -21.75 -6.25
CA THR A 203 -22.50 -23.17 -6.55
C THR A 203 -23.49 -23.83 -5.59
N LEU A 204 -23.39 -23.53 -4.28
CA LEU A 204 -24.33 -24.01 -3.28
C LEU A 204 -25.74 -23.48 -3.52
N TYR A 205 -25.88 -22.21 -3.93
CA TYR A 205 -27.17 -21.61 -4.25
C TYR A 205 -27.82 -22.28 -5.47
N VAL A 206 -27.05 -22.50 -6.54
CA VAL A 206 -27.55 -23.20 -7.73
C VAL A 206 -28.00 -24.62 -7.37
N ALA A 207 -27.20 -25.38 -6.62
CA ALA A 207 -27.59 -26.71 -6.14
C ALA A 207 -28.87 -26.68 -5.29
N HIS A 208 -29.00 -25.68 -4.41
CA HIS A 208 -30.19 -25.49 -3.59
C HIS A 208 -31.44 -25.23 -4.43
N VAL A 209 -31.38 -24.33 -5.42
CA VAL A 209 -32.50 -24.02 -6.30
C VAL A 209 -32.91 -25.24 -7.12
N LEU A 210 -31.94 -25.96 -7.69
CA LEU A 210 -32.19 -27.18 -8.46
C LEU A 210 -32.81 -28.28 -7.60
N ALA A 211 -32.35 -28.45 -6.35
CA ALA A 211 -32.97 -29.36 -5.38
C ALA A 211 -34.44 -28.97 -5.07
N CYS A 212 -34.72 -27.67 -4.87
CA CYS A 212 -36.08 -27.20 -4.66
C CYS A 212 -36.97 -27.47 -5.88
N VAL A 213 -36.47 -27.23 -7.10
CA VAL A 213 -37.21 -27.53 -8.34
C VAL A 213 -37.47 -29.03 -8.46
N ARG A 214 -36.48 -29.89 -8.17
CA ARG A 214 -36.67 -31.36 -8.18
C ARG A 214 -37.80 -31.78 -7.26
N TYR A 215 -37.88 -31.23 -6.05
CA TYR A 215 -38.95 -31.52 -5.10
C TYR A 215 -40.34 -31.16 -5.64
N THR A 216 -40.46 -30.12 -6.49
CA THR A 216 -41.76 -29.72 -7.06
C THR A 216 -42.36 -30.74 -8.04
N PHE A 217 -41.58 -31.69 -8.57
CA PHE A 217 -42.11 -32.78 -9.39
C PHE A 217 -42.98 -33.75 -8.60
N GLY A 218 -42.85 -33.79 -7.27
CA GLY A 218 -43.74 -34.54 -6.39
C GLY A 218 -43.27 -35.96 -6.07
N PHE A 219 -44.24 -36.77 -5.65
CA PHE A 219 -44.05 -38.14 -5.19
C PHE A 219 -44.78 -39.09 -6.15
N SER A 220 -44.13 -40.21 -6.49
CA SER A 220 -44.77 -41.26 -7.29
C SER A 220 -45.39 -42.30 -6.36
N ALA A 221 -46.61 -42.73 -6.70
CA ALA A 221 -47.26 -43.87 -6.05
C ALA A 221 -46.82 -45.21 -6.67
N ASP A 222 -46.22 -45.17 -7.86
CA ASP A 222 -45.69 -46.35 -8.54
C ASP A 222 -44.25 -46.57 -8.06
N ALA A 223 -44.04 -47.68 -7.35
CA ALA A 223 -42.73 -48.11 -6.85
C ALA A 223 -41.70 -48.41 -7.95
N THR A 224 -42.07 -48.25 -9.22
CA THR A 224 -41.20 -48.41 -10.40
C THR A 224 -40.56 -47.10 -10.85
N ASP A 225 -41.13 -45.94 -10.49
CA ASP A 225 -40.56 -44.64 -10.84
C ASP A 225 -39.66 -44.13 -9.72
N HIS A 226 -38.47 -44.70 -9.65
CA HIS A 226 -37.47 -44.35 -8.64
C HIS A 226 -36.98 -42.90 -8.81
N TRP A 227 -37.05 -42.33 -10.02
CA TRP A 227 -36.60 -40.95 -10.23
C TRP A 227 -37.34 -39.96 -9.36
N GLN A 228 -38.64 -40.17 -9.08
CA GLN A 228 -39.45 -39.38 -8.14
C GLN A 228 -39.26 -39.83 -6.68
N LEU A 229 -39.58 -38.97 -5.72
CA LEU A 229 -39.52 -39.39 -4.31
C LEU A 229 -40.63 -40.42 -4.04
N ASP A 230 -40.32 -41.47 -3.30
CA ASP A 230 -41.30 -42.50 -2.97
C ASP A 230 -42.37 -41.94 -2.01
N ASP A 231 -43.65 -42.30 -2.19
CA ASP A 231 -44.74 -41.78 -1.37
C ASP A 231 -44.59 -42.18 0.12
N SER A 232 -43.83 -43.24 0.41
CA SER A 232 -43.43 -43.59 1.79
C SER A 232 -42.62 -42.48 2.49
N GLU A 233 -41.79 -41.76 1.73
CA GLU A 233 -40.94 -40.66 2.21
C GLU A 233 -41.75 -39.39 2.52
N ARG A 234 -43.02 -39.33 2.09
CA ARG A 234 -43.95 -38.24 2.40
C ARG A 234 -44.31 -38.17 3.88
N THR A 235 -43.93 -39.14 4.70
CA THR A 235 -44.11 -39.09 6.15
C THR A 235 -42.88 -38.56 6.90
N HIS A 236 -41.71 -38.52 6.25
CA HIS A 236 -40.48 -38.03 6.87
C HIS A 236 -40.52 -36.53 7.17
N PRO A 237 -39.82 -36.05 8.20
CA PRO A 237 -39.64 -34.63 8.44
C PRO A 237 -39.16 -33.85 7.20
N LEU A 238 -39.52 -32.56 7.11
CA LEU A 238 -39.16 -31.71 5.96
C LEU A 238 -37.65 -31.59 5.72
N HIS A 239 -36.83 -31.69 6.79
CA HIS A 239 -35.38 -31.60 6.68
C HIS A 239 -34.78 -32.80 5.94
N ASP A 240 -35.29 -34.01 6.19
CA ASP A 240 -34.81 -35.22 5.53
C ASP A 240 -35.10 -35.17 4.02
N ARG A 241 -36.32 -34.77 3.66
CA ARG A 241 -36.71 -34.61 2.24
C ARG A 241 -35.87 -33.55 1.51
N TYR A 242 -35.53 -32.47 2.22
CA TYR A 242 -34.63 -31.45 1.69
C TYR A 242 -33.22 -32.00 1.48
N LEU A 243 -32.67 -32.74 2.44
CA LEU A 243 -31.33 -33.34 2.34
C LEU A 243 -31.25 -34.35 1.20
N VAL A 244 -32.26 -35.19 1.00
CA VAL A 244 -32.34 -36.14 -0.13
C VAL A 244 -32.35 -35.39 -1.47
N SER A 245 -33.19 -34.36 -1.60
CA SER A 245 -33.28 -33.55 -2.82
C SER A 245 -31.98 -32.79 -3.11
N LEU A 246 -31.32 -32.29 -2.06
CA LEU A 246 -30.04 -31.58 -2.15
C LEU A 246 -28.91 -32.53 -2.55
N PHE A 247 -28.86 -33.72 -1.95
CA PHE A 247 -27.89 -34.75 -2.29
C PHE A 247 -28.00 -35.15 -3.77
N TRP A 248 -29.23 -35.36 -4.26
CA TRP A 248 -29.48 -35.65 -5.67
C TRP A 248 -28.96 -34.51 -6.57
N SER A 249 -29.32 -33.26 -6.28
CA SER A 249 -28.89 -32.13 -7.10
C SER A 249 -27.38 -31.92 -7.09
N VAL A 250 -26.72 -32.02 -5.92
CA VAL A 250 -25.26 -31.88 -5.81
C VAL A 250 -24.58 -33.04 -6.53
N GLY A 251 -25.09 -34.26 -6.39
CA GLY A 251 -24.58 -35.46 -7.05
C GLY A 251 -24.55 -35.34 -8.57
N ILE A 252 -25.67 -34.96 -9.19
CA ILE A 252 -25.77 -34.78 -10.65
C ILE A 252 -24.96 -33.57 -11.12
N MET A 253 -25.03 -32.45 -10.39
CA MET A 253 -24.29 -31.23 -10.74
C MET A 253 -22.77 -31.44 -10.67
N THR A 254 -22.28 -32.27 -9.75
CA THR A 254 -20.84 -32.58 -9.64
C THR A 254 -20.41 -33.76 -10.50
N GLY A 255 -21.35 -34.55 -11.04
CA GLY A 255 -21.06 -35.79 -11.76
C GLY A 255 -20.53 -36.92 -10.87
N LEU A 256 -20.61 -36.78 -9.54
CA LEU A 256 -20.19 -37.82 -8.58
C LEU A 256 -21.23 -38.92 -8.42
N PHE A 257 -22.45 -38.67 -8.89
CA PHE A 257 -23.57 -39.57 -8.80
C PHE A 257 -24.26 -39.62 -10.16
N GLU A 258 -24.50 -40.83 -10.66
CA GLU A 258 -25.11 -41.03 -11.99
C GLU A 258 -26.59 -40.64 -12.02
N GLY A 259 -27.26 -40.66 -10.87
CA GLY A 259 -28.70 -40.43 -10.80
C GLY A 259 -29.50 -41.64 -11.23
N GLU A 260 -30.80 -41.56 -11.00
CA GLU A 260 -31.76 -42.55 -11.47
C GLU A 260 -32.37 -42.11 -12.79
N LEU A 261 -32.80 -43.08 -13.61
CA LEU A 261 -33.27 -42.80 -14.96
C LEU A 261 -34.65 -42.13 -14.92
N PRO A 262 -34.82 -40.93 -15.52
CA PRO A 262 -36.14 -40.30 -15.61
C PRO A 262 -37.10 -41.10 -16.49
N HIS A 263 -38.40 -40.97 -16.26
CA HIS A 263 -39.43 -41.67 -17.06
C HIS A 263 -40.22 -40.70 -17.95
N HIS A 264 -40.41 -39.46 -17.50
CA HIS A 264 -41.16 -38.44 -18.23
C HIS A 264 -40.26 -37.44 -18.96
N SER A 265 -40.71 -36.94 -20.12
CA SER A 265 -39.93 -36.02 -20.95
C SER A 265 -39.50 -34.74 -20.22
N SER A 266 -40.30 -34.25 -19.29
CA SER A 266 -40.00 -33.07 -18.47
C SER A 266 -38.86 -33.31 -17.48
N GLU A 267 -38.80 -34.50 -16.90
CA GLU A 267 -37.76 -34.96 -15.97
C GLU A 267 -36.42 -35.17 -16.70
N PHE A 268 -36.47 -35.72 -17.92
CA PHE A 268 -35.31 -35.81 -18.81
C PHE A 268 -34.73 -34.43 -19.13
N VAL A 269 -35.57 -33.49 -19.58
CA VAL A 269 -35.13 -32.13 -19.90
C VAL A 269 -34.53 -31.46 -18.67
N PHE A 270 -35.17 -31.60 -17.50
CA PHE A 270 -34.66 -31.04 -16.25
C PHE A 270 -33.31 -31.65 -15.85
N THR A 271 -33.14 -32.97 -15.91
CA THR A 271 -31.89 -33.66 -15.55
C THR A 271 -30.74 -33.26 -16.50
N ILE A 272 -31.02 -33.10 -17.79
CA ILE A 272 -30.05 -32.56 -18.77
C ILE A 272 -29.63 -31.14 -18.41
N LEU A 273 -30.58 -30.27 -18.03
CA LEU A 273 -30.29 -28.90 -17.62
C LEU A 273 -29.43 -28.85 -16.34
N VAL A 274 -29.70 -29.71 -15.36
CA VAL A 274 -28.88 -29.86 -14.14
C VAL A 274 -27.45 -30.25 -14.50
N ALA A 275 -27.28 -31.24 -15.39
CA ALA A 275 -25.95 -31.68 -15.84
C ALA A 275 -25.19 -30.58 -16.59
N LEU A 276 -25.85 -29.84 -17.49
CA LEU A 276 -25.25 -28.70 -18.19
C LEU A 276 -24.85 -27.57 -17.23
N CYS A 277 -25.66 -27.32 -16.21
CA CYS A 277 -25.35 -26.36 -15.16
C CYS A 277 -24.11 -26.79 -14.36
N GLY A 278 -24.01 -28.09 -14.03
CA GLY A 278 -22.84 -28.69 -13.40
C GLY A 278 -21.55 -28.50 -14.20
N PHE A 279 -21.59 -28.80 -15.50
CA PHE A 279 -20.46 -28.59 -16.41
C PHE A 279 -20.02 -27.11 -16.46
N SER A 280 -20.99 -26.19 -16.51
CA SER A 280 -20.71 -24.75 -16.47
C SER A 280 -20.06 -24.31 -15.15
N MET A 281 -20.56 -24.80 -14.01
CA MET A 281 -20.00 -24.51 -12.68
C MET A 281 -18.59 -25.07 -12.50
N PHE A 282 -18.32 -26.28 -12.97
CA PHE A 282 -16.96 -26.85 -12.98
C PHE A 282 -15.99 -25.96 -13.79
N THR A 283 -16.42 -25.51 -14.97
CA THR A 283 -15.63 -24.60 -15.82
C THR A 283 -15.36 -23.25 -15.12
N ALA A 284 -16.34 -22.70 -14.42
CA ALA A 284 -16.20 -21.46 -13.64
C ALA A 284 -15.22 -21.61 -12.47
N LEU A 285 -15.24 -22.74 -11.76
CA LEU A 285 -14.27 -23.07 -10.71
C LEU A 285 -12.84 -23.13 -11.26
N CYS A 286 -12.62 -23.92 -12.32
CA CYS A 286 -11.30 -24.03 -12.97
C CYS A 286 -10.80 -22.68 -13.49
N THR A 287 -11.68 -21.86 -14.08
CA THR A 287 -11.35 -20.51 -14.56
C THR A 287 -10.92 -19.60 -13.41
N THR A 288 -11.60 -19.67 -12.27
CA THR A 288 -11.27 -18.86 -11.09
C THR A 288 -9.90 -19.24 -10.55
N ILE A 289 -9.61 -20.53 -10.41
CA ILE A 289 -8.29 -21.02 -9.98
C ILE A 289 -7.20 -20.61 -10.98
N PHE A 290 -7.48 -20.73 -12.28
CA PHE A 290 -6.54 -20.31 -13.34
C PHE A 290 -6.23 -18.81 -13.27
N ILE A 291 -7.23 -17.94 -13.09
CA ILE A 291 -7.01 -16.50 -12.95
C ILE A 291 -6.18 -16.18 -11.70
N ILE A 292 -6.44 -16.86 -10.58
CA ILE A 292 -5.66 -16.70 -9.35
C ILE A 292 -4.19 -17.10 -9.62
N SER A 293 -3.98 -18.30 -10.17
CA SER A 293 -2.64 -18.81 -10.50
C SER A 293 -1.90 -17.88 -11.46
N LYS A 294 -2.57 -17.39 -12.51
CA LYS A 294 -2.00 -16.45 -13.47
C LYS A 294 -1.68 -15.09 -12.85
N SER A 295 -2.51 -14.60 -11.94
CA SER A 295 -2.25 -13.31 -11.28
C SER A 295 -0.98 -13.36 -10.43
N GLU A 296 -0.72 -14.50 -9.79
CA GLU A 296 0.49 -14.74 -8.98
C GLU A 296 1.73 -14.99 -9.87
N SER A 297 1.61 -15.79 -10.93
CA SER A 297 2.72 -16.12 -11.82
C SER A 297 3.15 -14.98 -12.76
N SER A 298 2.25 -14.02 -13.03
CA SER A 298 2.52 -12.94 -14.00
C SER A 298 3.76 -12.10 -13.67
N GLN A 299 4.03 -11.86 -12.38
CA GLN A 299 5.19 -11.08 -11.96
C GLN A 299 6.51 -11.86 -12.12
N THR A 300 6.51 -13.15 -11.77
CA THR A 300 7.69 -14.02 -11.92
C THR A 300 8.00 -14.29 -13.39
N GLU A 301 6.98 -14.50 -14.22
CA GLU A 301 7.14 -14.69 -15.66
C GLU A 301 7.73 -13.44 -16.34
N ALA A 302 7.24 -12.25 -15.99
CA ALA A 302 7.78 -10.99 -16.51
C ALA A 302 9.23 -10.75 -16.07
N MET A 303 9.59 -11.13 -14.84
CA MET A 303 10.96 -11.09 -14.33
C MET A 303 11.88 -12.05 -15.10
N ASP A 304 11.49 -13.30 -15.26
CA ASP A 304 12.28 -14.31 -15.98
C ASP A 304 12.47 -13.91 -17.45
N ALA A 305 11.45 -13.33 -18.09
CA ALA A 305 11.56 -12.79 -19.44
C ALA A 305 12.61 -11.66 -19.53
N ARG A 306 12.63 -10.72 -18.56
CA ARG A 306 13.63 -9.65 -18.51
C ARG A 306 15.04 -10.18 -18.27
N LEU A 307 15.20 -11.18 -17.39
CA LEU A 307 16.49 -11.84 -17.15
C LEU A 307 17.00 -12.54 -18.41
N ASN A 308 16.14 -13.28 -19.10
CA ASN A 308 16.49 -13.94 -20.36
C ASN A 308 16.87 -12.95 -21.46
N GLN A 309 16.17 -11.81 -21.54
CA GLN A 309 16.51 -10.73 -22.47
C GLN A 309 17.90 -10.15 -22.17
N LEU A 310 18.23 -9.91 -20.90
CA LEU A 310 19.56 -9.44 -20.51
C LEU A 310 20.65 -10.44 -20.89
N THR A 311 20.44 -11.72 -20.58
CA THR A 311 21.37 -12.80 -20.95
C THR A 311 21.65 -12.81 -22.45
N HIS A 312 20.60 -12.66 -23.27
CA HIS A 312 20.76 -12.60 -24.73
C HIS A 312 21.57 -11.38 -25.17
N VAL A 313 21.34 -10.20 -24.59
CA VAL A 313 22.09 -8.97 -24.89
C VAL A 313 23.57 -9.11 -24.52
N LEU A 314 23.87 -9.64 -23.32
CA LEU A 314 25.25 -9.82 -22.86
C LEU A 314 26.01 -10.83 -23.72
N SER A 315 25.33 -11.92 -24.10
CA SER A 315 25.87 -12.93 -25.00
C SER A 315 26.14 -12.37 -26.40
N PHE A 316 25.19 -11.59 -26.95
CA PHE A 316 25.35 -10.93 -28.25
C PHE A 316 26.58 -10.02 -28.31
N HIS A 317 26.84 -9.28 -27.23
CA HIS A 317 28.01 -8.40 -27.09
C HIS A 317 29.30 -9.14 -26.66
N ARG A 318 29.25 -10.46 -26.46
CA ARG A 318 30.40 -11.30 -26.05
C ARG A 318 31.08 -10.83 -24.75
N VAL A 319 30.27 -10.44 -23.76
CA VAL A 319 30.76 -10.10 -22.41
C VAL A 319 31.34 -11.36 -21.75
N PRO A 320 32.45 -11.30 -20.98
CA PRO A 320 33.00 -12.46 -20.28
C PRO A 320 31.99 -13.11 -19.31
N ASP A 321 31.95 -14.44 -19.25
CA ASP A 321 30.95 -15.19 -18.46
C ASP A 321 30.91 -14.81 -16.98
N ALA A 322 32.07 -14.48 -16.39
CA ALA A 322 32.15 -14.01 -15.00
C ALA A 322 31.36 -12.71 -14.77
N GLN A 323 31.43 -11.77 -15.72
CA GLN A 323 30.67 -10.52 -15.65
C GLN A 323 29.19 -10.74 -15.97
N GLN A 324 28.87 -11.67 -16.88
CA GLN A 324 27.48 -12.04 -17.15
C GLN A 324 26.80 -12.63 -15.92
N ALA A 325 27.44 -13.59 -15.27
CA ALA A 325 26.95 -14.23 -14.05
C ALA A 325 26.71 -13.19 -12.95
N GLN A 326 27.66 -12.26 -12.75
CA GLN A 326 27.52 -11.19 -11.77
C GLN A 326 26.34 -10.25 -12.08
N ALA A 327 26.14 -9.87 -13.34
CA ALA A 327 25.03 -9.00 -13.75
C ALA A 327 23.66 -9.67 -13.58
N ILE A 328 23.55 -10.94 -13.99
CA ILE A 328 22.33 -11.74 -13.85
C ILE A 328 22.01 -11.97 -12.37
N GLU A 329 23.00 -12.32 -11.55
CA GLU A 329 22.83 -12.52 -10.11
C GLU A 329 22.39 -11.22 -9.42
N TYR A 330 23.01 -10.08 -9.76
CA TYR A 330 22.61 -8.78 -9.23
C TYR A 330 21.15 -8.47 -9.56
N LEU A 331 20.73 -8.64 -10.82
CA LEU A 331 19.38 -8.31 -11.25
C LEU A 331 18.34 -9.30 -10.68
N LYS A 332 18.68 -10.59 -10.63
CA LYS A 332 17.84 -11.62 -10.00
C LYS A 332 17.62 -11.29 -8.52
N ARG A 333 18.69 -10.94 -7.80
CA ARG A 333 18.60 -10.57 -6.39
C ARG A 333 17.83 -9.28 -6.18
N TYR A 334 18.02 -8.30 -7.06
CA TYR A 334 17.25 -7.07 -7.07
C TYR A 334 15.75 -7.39 -7.12
N TYR A 335 15.25 -8.18 -8.08
CA TYR A 335 13.82 -8.48 -8.18
C TYR A 335 13.26 -9.46 -7.12
N THR A 336 14.10 -10.34 -6.56
CA THR A 336 13.65 -11.27 -5.49
C THR A 336 13.48 -10.55 -4.15
N ASP A 337 14.14 -9.40 -3.99
CA ASP A 337 14.07 -8.62 -2.76
C ASP A 337 12.74 -7.86 -2.68
N THR A 338 12.00 -8.07 -1.59
CA THR A 338 10.66 -7.49 -1.38
C THR A 338 10.66 -5.97 -1.51
N GLU A 339 11.75 -5.32 -1.11
CA GLU A 339 11.90 -3.86 -1.16
C GLU A 339 12.03 -3.30 -2.58
N SER A 340 12.47 -4.11 -3.55
CA SER A 340 12.52 -3.69 -4.95
C SER A 340 11.12 -3.58 -5.57
N ASN A 341 10.22 -4.50 -5.20
CA ASN A 341 8.84 -4.50 -5.67
C ASN A 341 8.09 -3.30 -5.09
N ASP A 342 8.29 -3.03 -3.81
CA ASP A 342 7.79 -1.82 -3.14
C ASP A 342 8.27 -0.55 -3.84
N ARG A 343 9.52 -0.54 -4.33
CA ARG A 343 10.08 0.59 -5.07
C ARG A 343 9.44 0.78 -6.45
N GLU A 344 9.28 -0.29 -7.23
CA GLU A 344 8.59 -0.19 -8.52
C GLU A 344 7.12 0.20 -8.33
N ALA A 345 6.46 -0.30 -7.29
CA ALA A 345 5.12 0.13 -6.91
C ALA A 345 5.08 1.62 -6.53
N SER A 346 6.06 2.10 -5.75
CA SER A 346 6.15 3.51 -5.35
C SER A 346 6.25 4.47 -6.55
N ARG A 347 6.88 4.05 -7.66
CA ARG A 347 6.98 4.86 -8.89
C ARG A 347 5.63 5.12 -9.56
N LEU A 348 4.61 4.33 -9.25
CA LEU A 348 3.25 4.54 -9.76
C LEU A 348 2.50 5.63 -8.99
N LEU A 349 2.96 6.00 -7.80
CA LEU A 349 2.34 7.02 -6.96
C LEU A 349 2.84 8.42 -7.34
N CYS A 350 2.04 9.43 -6.96
CA CYS A 350 2.47 10.83 -7.05
C CYS A 350 3.73 11.06 -6.18
N PRO A 351 4.74 11.81 -6.65
CA PRO A 351 5.98 12.02 -5.90
C PRO A 351 5.81 12.57 -4.48
N SER A 352 4.74 13.34 -4.21
CA SER A 352 4.44 13.84 -2.85
C SER A 352 4.14 12.70 -1.88
N ILE A 353 3.30 11.75 -2.28
CA ILE A 353 2.90 10.61 -1.45
C ILE A 353 4.09 9.67 -1.22
N VAL A 354 4.92 9.47 -2.25
CA VAL A 354 6.15 8.68 -2.13
C VAL A 354 7.09 9.29 -1.10
N SER A 355 7.29 10.61 -1.16
CA SER A 355 8.12 11.32 -0.18
C SER A 355 7.57 11.16 1.24
N ASP A 356 6.26 11.30 1.43
CA ASP A 356 5.64 11.17 2.76
C ASP A 356 5.80 9.76 3.34
N ILE A 357 5.57 8.72 2.51
CA ILE A 357 5.79 7.31 2.90
C ILE A 357 7.27 7.07 3.22
N GLN A 358 8.18 7.56 2.38
CA GLN A 358 9.62 7.41 2.57
C GLN A 358 10.09 8.06 3.87
N VAL A 359 9.59 9.26 4.18
CA VAL A 359 9.91 9.96 5.44
C VAL A 359 9.46 9.12 6.63
N GLU A 360 8.23 8.62 6.63
CA GLU A 360 7.68 7.85 7.75
C GLU A 360 8.43 6.53 7.97
N LEU A 361 8.79 5.82 6.89
CA LEU A 361 9.54 4.57 6.96
C LEU A 361 10.99 4.76 7.45
N LEU A 362 11.67 5.84 7.02
CA LEU A 362 13.09 6.03 7.29
C LEU A 362 13.40 6.84 8.54
N LYS A 363 12.47 7.67 9.01
CA LYS A 363 12.62 8.50 10.21
C LYS A 363 13.16 7.74 11.43
N PRO A 364 12.63 6.55 11.83
CA PRO A 364 13.13 5.86 13.01
C PRO A 364 14.58 5.37 12.86
N MET A 365 14.98 4.98 11.65
CA MET A 365 16.33 4.51 11.37
C MET A 365 17.34 5.66 11.37
N ILE A 366 17.00 6.80 10.76
CA ILE A 366 17.89 7.98 10.71
C ILE A 366 18.07 8.61 12.09
N ALA A 367 17.01 8.64 12.92
CA ALA A 367 17.08 9.18 14.27
C ALA A 367 18.05 8.41 15.19
N GLN A 368 18.33 7.14 14.91
CA GLN A 368 19.26 6.32 15.69
C GLN A 368 20.74 6.54 15.30
N ILE A 369 21.02 7.24 14.20
CA ILE A 369 22.38 7.45 13.71
C ILE A 369 23.09 8.48 14.59
N ALA A 370 24.28 8.11 15.08
CA ALA A 370 25.07 8.95 16.00
C ALA A 370 25.36 10.36 15.45
N VAL A 371 25.62 10.48 14.15
CA VAL A 371 25.91 11.76 13.47
C VAL A 371 24.70 12.71 13.51
N PHE A 372 23.48 12.17 13.51
CA PHE A 372 22.24 12.96 13.52
C PHE A 372 21.60 13.04 14.91
N SER A 373 22.28 12.54 15.94
CA SER A 373 21.80 12.60 17.32
C SER A 373 21.61 14.06 17.76
N GLY A 374 20.45 14.37 18.32
CA GLY A 374 20.09 15.73 18.77
C GLY A 374 19.65 16.70 17.67
N CYS A 375 19.60 16.27 16.41
CA CYS A 375 19.02 17.09 15.33
C CYS A 375 17.50 17.19 15.45
N SER A 376 16.92 18.29 14.95
CA SER A 376 15.47 18.48 14.94
C SER A 376 14.74 17.47 14.06
N ASP A 377 13.53 17.05 14.43
CA ASP A 377 12.67 16.17 13.62
C ASP A 377 12.46 16.63 12.17
N GLN A 378 12.36 17.95 11.95
CA GLN A 378 12.21 18.53 10.61
C GLN A 378 13.46 18.28 9.73
N PHE A 379 14.64 18.35 10.33
CA PHE A 379 15.89 18.02 9.66
C PHE A 379 15.94 16.52 9.32
N ILE A 380 15.55 15.64 10.24
CA ILE A 380 15.51 14.19 10.00
C ILE A 380 14.55 13.85 8.85
N ALA A 381 13.36 14.46 8.83
CA ALA A 381 12.41 14.30 7.73
C ALA A 381 12.98 14.80 6.39
N ALA A 382 13.66 15.96 6.40
CA ALA A 382 14.28 16.50 5.20
C ALA A 382 15.44 15.63 4.68
N VAL A 383 16.24 15.03 5.58
CA VAL A 383 17.25 14.03 5.21
C VAL A 383 16.57 12.81 4.59
N ALA A 384 15.53 12.27 5.23
CA ALA A 384 14.83 11.07 4.79
C ALA A 384 14.31 11.19 3.35
N GLY A 385 13.71 12.33 2.99
CA GLY A 385 13.19 12.58 1.65
C GLY A 385 14.26 12.79 0.56
N LEU A 386 15.53 12.99 0.92
CA LEU A 386 16.65 13.18 -0.01
C LEU A 386 17.57 11.96 -0.13
N LEU A 387 17.26 10.87 0.60
CA LEU A 387 18.01 9.62 0.53
C LEU A 387 17.67 8.85 -0.75
N GLU A 388 18.70 8.39 -1.43
CA GLU A 388 18.59 7.52 -2.60
C GLU A 388 19.02 6.10 -2.24
N MET A 389 18.15 5.13 -2.46
CA MET A 389 18.48 3.72 -2.22
C MET A 389 19.35 3.16 -3.35
N ILE A 390 20.51 2.60 -2.99
CA ILE A 390 21.43 1.90 -3.89
C ILE A 390 21.66 0.46 -3.40
N ALA A 391 21.90 -0.45 -4.31
CA ALA A 391 22.23 -1.85 -4.01
C ALA A 391 23.59 -2.22 -4.60
N LEU A 392 24.33 -3.06 -3.88
CA LEU A 392 25.66 -3.52 -4.28
C LEU A 392 25.69 -5.05 -4.20
N PRO A 393 26.24 -5.75 -5.23
CA PRO A 393 26.49 -7.19 -5.14
C PRO A 393 27.62 -7.46 -4.14
N SER A 394 27.79 -8.72 -3.73
CA SER A 394 28.92 -9.13 -2.87
C SER A 394 30.27 -8.93 -3.55
N GLN A 395 31.33 -8.81 -2.75
CA GLN A 395 32.72 -8.67 -3.20
C GLN A 395 32.96 -7.46 -4.11
N THR A 396 32.19 -6.39 -3.92
CA THR A 396 32.28 -5.16 -4.71
C THR A 396 32.81 -4.02 -3.85
N THR A 397 33.90 -3.40 -4.31
CA THR A 397 34.46 -2.22 -3.66
C THR A 397 33.57 -1.01 -3.95
N LEU A 398 33.04 -0.38 -2.90
CA LEU A 398 32.22 0.83 -3.02
C LEU A 398 33.07 2.07 -3.28
N PHE A 399 34.16 2.23 -2.53
CA PHE A 399 35.20 3.24 -2.74
C PHE A 399 36.52 2.79 -2.11
N SER A 400 37.63 3.35 -2.59
CA SER A 400 38.98 3.05 -2.12
C SER A 400 39.53 4.17 -1.24
N ALA A 401 40.48 3.81 -0.36
CA ALA A 401 41.23 4.80 0.42
C ALA A 401 41.96 5.77 -0.53
N GLY A 402 41.79 7.08 -0.30
CA GLY A 402 42.34 8.14 -1.15
C GLY A 402 41.34 8.75 -2.14
N ASP A 403 40.21 8.10 -2.40
CA ASP A 403 39.18 8.64 -3.30
C ASP A 403 38.53 9.90 -2.71
N TYR A 404 38.02 10.80 -3.56
CA TYR A 404 37.21 11.93 -3.08
C TYR A 404 35.78 11.46 -2.78
N GLY A 405 35.28 11.72 -1.57
CA GLY A 405 33.92 11.37 -1.18
C GLY A 405 32.89 12.42 -1.60
N ASP A 406 31.90 11.96 -2.38
CA ASP A 406 30.77 12.74 -2.89
C ASP A 406 29.46 12.49 -2.14
N ALA A 407 29.43 11.53 -1.21
CA ALA A 407 28.21 11.11 -0.50
C ALA A 407 28.50 10.42 0.84
N ILE A 408 27.51 10.45 1.72
CA ILE A 408 27.44 9.59 2.90
C ILE A 408 26.52 8.39 2.63
N TYR A 409 26.77 7.29 3.32
CA TYR A 409 26.02 6.05 3.14
C TYR A 409 25.50 5.54 4.48
N ILE A 410 24.25 5.07 4.48
CA ILE A 410 23.60 4.47 5.64
C ILE A 410 23.26 3.02 5.29
N VAL A 411 23.68 2.07 6.12
CA VAL A 411 23.44 0.65 5.87
C VAL A 411 22.02 0.29 6.25
N HIS A 412 21.25 -0.16 5.27
CA HIS A 412 19.90 -0.68 5.48
C HIS A 412 19.90 -2.20 5.68
N SER A 413 20.63 -2.92 4.83
CA SER A 413 20.75 -4.38 4.89
C SER A 413 22.12 -4.84 4.36
N GLY A 414 22.59 -5.99 4.84
CA GLY A 414 23.87 -6.58 4.45
C GLY A 414 25.06 -6.20 5.35
N VAL A 415 26.23 -6.70 4.96
CA VAL A 415 27.50 -6.49 5.69
C VAL A 415 28.55 -5.93 4.74
N LEU A 416 29.23 -4.88 5.17
CA LEU A 416 30.41 -4.33 4.50
C LEU A 416 31.63 -4.48 5.39
N ALA A 417 32.80 -4.67 4.78
CA ALA A 417 34.09 -4.67 5.47
C ALA A 417 34.86 -3.39 5.16
N ILE A 418 35.43 -2.78 6.20
CA ILE A 418 36.41 -1.71 6.10
C ILE A 418 37.80 -2.34 5.99
N VAL A 419 38.48 -2.09 4.87
CA VAL A 419 39.81 -2.61 4.57
C VAL A 419 40.80 -1.45 4.58
N VAL A 420 41.87 -1.59 5.38
CA VAL A 420 42.99 -0.66 5.44
C VAL A 420 44.27 -1.45 5.20
N GLN A 421 45.09 -1.01 4.23
CA GLN A 421 46.35 -1.71 3.87
C GLN A 421 46.16 -3.22 3.63
N SER A 422 45.08 -3.58 2.93
CA SER A 422 44.72 -4.98 2.61
C SER A 422 44.35 -5.86 3.81
N VAL A 423 44.12 -5.29 4.99
CA VAL A 423 43.63 -5.98 6.19
C VAL A 423 42.22 -5.50 6.53
N THR A 424 41.31 -6.43 6.82
CA THR A 424 39.95 -6.14 7.30
C THR A 424 40.02 -5.63 8.74
N VAL A 425 39.68 -4.36 8.94
CA VAL A 425 39.77 -3.69 10.24
C VAL A 425 38.45 -3.81 11.02
N ARG A 426 37.31 -3.70 10.31
CA ARG A 426 35.99 -3.64 10.94
C ARG A 426 34.86 -3.97 9.97
N ASP A 427 33.83 -4.64 10.48
CA ASP A 427 32.57 -4.84 9.77
C ASP A 427 31.56 -3.72 10.07
N ILE A 428 30.83 -3.29 9.04
CA ILE A 428 29.72 -2.34 9.10
C ILE A 428 28.41 -3.11 8.87
N ARG A 429 27.44 -2.88 9.74
CA ARG A 429 26.12 -3.54 9.72
C ARG A 429 25.00 -2.50 9.70
N LYS A 430 23.76 -2.98 9.52
CA LYS A 430 22.52 -2.20 9.53
C LYS A 430 22.49 -1.11 10.63
N GLY A 431 22.03 0.08 10.26
CA GLY A 431 21.91 1.24 11.15
C GLY A 431 23.20 2.06 11.31
N SER A 432 24.32 1.60 10.76
CA SER A 432 25.56 2.36 10.75
C SER A 432 25.58 3.36 9.60
N CYS A 433 26.05 4.58 9.87
CA CYS A 433 26.40 5.58 8.86
C CYS A 433 27.91 5.57 8.66
N PHE A 434 28.36 5.69 7.42
CA PHE A 434 29.78 5.77 7.09
C PHE A 434 30.05 6.73 5.92
N GLY A 435 31.30 7.19 5.83
CA GLY A 435 31.72 8.15 4.81
C GLY A 435 31.42 9.61 5.17
N GLU A 436 30.93 9.88 6.38
CA GLU A 436 30.61 11.20 6.91
C GLU A 436 31.83 12.12 6.94
N LEU A 437 33.00 11.59 7.30
CA LEU A 437 34.23 12.38 7.39
C LEU A 437 34.57 13.06 6.07
N SER A 438 34.51 12.35 4.95
CA SER A 438 34.89 12.89 3.65
C SER A 438 33.95 14.00 3.18
N VAL A 439 32.65 13.87 3.46
CA VAL A 439 31.63 14.86 3.08
C VAL A 439 31.75 16.12 3.93
N PHE A 440 31.84 15.98 5.26
CA PHE A 440 31.83 17.14 6.17
C PHE A 440 33.20 17.83 6.32
N SER A 441 34.31 17.11 6.17
CA SER A 441 35.66 17.66 6.33
C SER A 441 36.41 17.88 5.01
N SER A 442 35.81 17.51 3.87
CA SER A 442 36.44 17.56 2.53
C SER A 442 37.76 16.76 2.42
N LEU A 443 37.99 15.81 3.32
CA LEU A 443 39.13 14.90 3.25
C LEU A 443 38.89 13.76 2.25
N PRO A 444 39.94 13.18 1.67
CA PRO A 444 39.81 11.94 0.92
C PRO A 444 39.32 10.79 1.83
N ARG A 445 38.78 9.73 1.23
CA ARG A 445 38.34 8.53 1.94
C ARG A 445 39.50 7.93 2.74
N THR A 446 39.27 7.66 4.02
CA THR A 446 40.31 7.18 4.96
C THR A 446 40.58 5.68 4.84
N ALA A 447 39.61 4.91 4.35
CA ALA A 447 39.69 3.46 4.21
C ALA A 447 38.93 2.99 2.95
N THR A 448 39.27 1.79 2.48
CA THR A 448 38.54 1.11 1.41
C THR A 448 37.34 0.39 2.01
N VAL A 449 36.16 0.47 1.38
CA VAL A 449 34.96 -0.23 1.85
C VAL A 449 34.48 -1.19 0.77
N MET A 450 34.30 -2.45 1.14
CA MET A 450 33.89 -3.52 0.24
C MET A 450 32.67 -4.26 0.80
N SER A 451 31.71 -4.59 -0.06
CA SER A 451 30.57 -5.42 0.31
C SER A 451 31.00 -6.88 0.51
N MET A 452 30.61 -7.49 1.63
CA MET A 452 30.84 -8.92 1.87
C MET A 452 29.65 -9.77 1.38
N THR A 453 28.44 -9.21 1.53
CA THR A 453 27.18 -9.80 1.07
C THR A 453 26.52 -8.91 0.02
N TYR A 454 25.33 -9.28 -0.46
CA TYR A 454 24.43 -8.31 -1.08
C TYR A 454 24.07 -7.24 -0.03
N VAL A 455 24.21 -5.96 -0.40
CA VAL A 455 24.06 -4.83 0.53
C VAL A 455 23.12 -3.79 -0.08
N ILE A 456 22.24 -3.26 0.75
CA ILE A 456 21.35 -2.14 0.42
C ILE A 456 21.76 -0.96 1.28
N LEU A 457 22.03 0.17 0.64
CA LEU A 457 22.46 1.41 1.28
C LEU A 457 21.52 2.55 0.90
N TYR A 458 21.36 3.50 1.81
CA TYR A 458 20.84 4.82 1.48
C TYR A 458 22.02 5.78 1.27
N LYS A 459 22.09 6.38 0.09
CA LYS A 459 23.07 7.39 -0.32
C LYS A 459 22.46 8.78 -0.09
N LEU A 460 23.18 9.65 0.61
CA LEU A 460 22.90 11.09 0.61
C LEU A 460 24.06 11.81 -0.07
N SER A 461 23.78 12.48 -1.19
CA SER A 461 24.80 13.23 -1.92
C SER A 461 25.30 14.42 -1.11
N ARG A 462 26.57 14.78 -1.32
CA ARG A 462 27.20 15.96 -0.73
C ARG A 462 26.43 17.24 -1.09
N PHE A 463 25.98 17.35 -2.34
CA PHE A 463 25.16 18.48 -2.78
C PHE A 463 23.86 18.64 -1.96
N HIS A 464 23.15 17.53 -1.71
CA HIS A 464 21.96 17.54 -0.86
C HIS A 464 22.31 17.83 0.60
N CYS A 465 23.41 17.27 1.10
CA CYS A 465 23.87 17.50 2.45
C CYS A 465 24.22 18.97 2.70
N ASP A 466 24.99 19.60 1.82
CA ASP A 466 25.37 21.01 1.92
C ASP A 466 24.13 21.92 1.94
N ARG A 467 23.15 21.66 1.06
CA ARG A 467 21.87 22.39 1.05
C ARG A 467 21.05 22.21 2.32
N LEU A 468 21.02 21.00 2.89
CA LEU A 468 20.34 20.74 4.16
C LEU A 468 21.00 21.50 5.30
N LEU A 469 22.34 21.50 5.37
CA LEU A 469 23.09 22.23 6.40
C LEU A 469 22.89 23.75 6.28
N GLU A 470 22.80 24.29 5.07
CA GLU A 470 22.47 25.71 4.83
C GLU A 470 21.06 26.09 5.35
N GLY A 471 20.11 25.16 5.23
CA GLY A 471 18.72 25.33 5.70
C GLY A 471 18.55 25.17 7.21
N TYR A 472 19.36 24.31 7.85
CA TYR A 472 19.24 23.95 9.27
C TYR A 472 20.55 24.20 10.04
N PRO A 473 20.87 25.47 10.37
CA PRO A 473 22.16 25.84 10.96
C PRO A 473 22.40 25.25 12.36
N GLU A 474 21.35 25.06 13.16
CA GLU A 474 21.45 24.45 14.49
C GLU A 474 21.92 22.99 14.41
N SER A 475 21.30 22.20 13.52
CA SER A 475 21.72 20.82 13.23
C SER A 475 23.13 20.77 12.65
N ALA A 476 23.50 21.75 11.82
CA ALA A 476 24.84 21.83 11.24
C ALA A 476 25.93 21.99 12.32
N PHE A 477 25.68 22.80 13.35
CA PHE A 477 26.63 22.96 14.46
C PHE A 477 26.84 21.64 15.22
N LEU A 478 25.77 20.88 15.48
CA LEU A 478 25.84 19.58 16.13
C LEU A 478 26.64 18.56 15.32
N ILE A 479 26.37 18.48 14.01
CA ILE A 479 27.07 17.55 13.10
C ILE A 479 28.56 17.89 13.03
N VAL A 480 28.91 19.17 12.93
CA VAL A 480 30.32 19.60 12.91
C VAL A 480 31.03 19.26 14.23
N GLY A 481 30.36 19.47 15.38
CA GLY A 481 30.89 19.07 16.69
C GLY A 481 31.14 17.57 16.76
N HIS A 482 30.22 16.76 16.25
CA HIS A 482 30.38 15.31 16.18
C HIS A 482 31.58 14.91 15.30
N VAL A 483 31.69 15.47 14.09
CA VAL A 483 32.79 15.19 13.15
C VAL A 483 34.15 15.57 13.75
N GLN A 484 34.25 16.71 14.44
CA GLN A 484 35.48 17.12 15.12
C GLN A 484 35.89 16.16 16.25
N SER A 485 34.91 15.64 17.01
CA SER A 485 35.17 14.68 18.07
C SER A 485 35.76 13.37 17.50
N VAL A 486 35.20 12.88 16.39
CA VAL A 486 35.67 11.67 15.70
C VAL A 486 37.07 11.88 15.12
N LEU A 487 37.34 13.02 14.49
CA LEU A 487 38.67 13.37 13.98
C LEU A 487 39.72 13.42 15.09
N THR A 488 39.37 13.93 16.27
CA THR A 488 40.27 14.00 17.42
C THR A 488 40.59 12.60 17.97
N GLN A 489 39.59 11.72 18.03
CA GLN A 489 39.78 10.32 18.41
C GLN A 489 40.70 9.56 17.45
N LEU A 490 40.52 9.74 16.14
CA LEU A 490 41.38 9.12 15.13
C LEU A 490 42.84 9.57 15.26
N LYS A 491 43.10 10.87 15.47
CA LYS A 491 44.45 11.38 15.73
C LYS A 491 45.06 10.79 16.99
N SER A 492 44.29 10.68 18.08
CA SER A 492 44.79 10.09 19.32
C SER A 492 45.14 8.61 19.19
N ALA A 493 44.42 7.86 18.35
CA ALA A 493 44.71 6.47 18.04
C ALA A 493 46.00 6.31 17.22
N GLU A 494 46.25 7.20 16.24
CA GLU A 494 47.49 7.20 15.46
C GLU A 494 48.72 7.55 16.33
N VAL A 495 48.57 8.47 17.29
CA VAL A 495 49.66 8.83 18.22
C VAL A 495 49.99 7.70 19.21
N MET A 496 49.00 6.87 19.59
CA MET A 496 49.25 5.70 20.43
C MET A 496 49.94 4.55 19.69
N ASP A 497 49.67 4.38 18.39
CA ASP A 497 50.31 3.32 17.57
C ASP A 497 51.81 3.59 17.32
N GLU A 498 52.22 4.87 17.24
CA GLU A 498 53.64 5.27 17.17
C GLU A 498 54.40 5.07 18.51
N SER A 499 53.72 4.84 19.63
CA SER A 499 54.34 4.75 20.97
C SER A 499 54.71 3.34 21.45
N LYS A 500 54.42 2.28 20.66
CA LYS A 500 54.87 0.91 20.96
C LYS A 500 56.30 0.68 20.45
N PRO A 501 57.27 0.27 21.30
CA PRO A 501 58.62 -0.05 20.83
C PRO A 501 58.63 -1.37 20.07
N ALA A 502 59.29 -1.38 18.92
CA ALA A 502 59.53 -2.57 18.10
C ALA A 502 60.50 -3.54 18.81
N ALA A 503 60.05 -4.78 19.06
CA ALA A 503 60.91 -5.88 19.53
C ALA A 503 61.41 -6.74 18.33
N SER A 504 62.71 -6.61 18.06
CA SER A 504 63.69 -7.50 17.39
C SER A 504 63.27 -8.69 16.47
N SER A 505 63.45 -8.49 15.14
CA SER A 505 64.27 -9.22 14.10
C SER A 505 64.20 -10.77 13.90
N PRO A 506 64.51 -11.37 12.70
CA PRO A 506 65.50 -10.91 11.72
C PRO A 506 65.26 -11.09 10.19
N THR A 507 65.89 -10.17 9.43
CA THR A 507 66.61 -10.29 8.13
C THR A 507 65.97 -10.99 6.92
N LYS A 508 65.67 -10.22 5.86
CA LYS A 508 66.25 -10.37 4.51
C LYS A 508 65.96 -9.18 3.58
N THR A 509 67.05 -8.64 3.04
CA THR A 509 67.28 -7.83 1.82
C THR A 509 66.12 -7.65 0.82
N SER A 510 65.76 -6.41 0.49
CA SER A 510 66.21 -5.69 -0.73
C SER A 510 65.61 -4.29 -0.82
N ASP A 511 66.38 -3.37 -1.40
CA ASP A 511 66.08 -1.95 -1.58
C ASP A 511 64.85 -1.68 -2.46
N ASN A 512 64.00 -0.72 -2.04
CA ASN A 512 63.63 0.41 -2.90
C ASN A 512 62.93 1.53 -2.12
N ILE A 513 63.40 2.74 -2.38
CA ILE A 513 63.00 4.02 -1.79
C ILE A 513 61.62 4.46 -2.33
N SER A 514 60.70 4.86 -1.45
CA SER A 514 59.78 5.98 -1.73
C SER A 514 59.32 6.67 -0.43
N PRO A 515 59.27 8.02 -0.37
CA PRO A 515 58.81 8.76 0.80
C PRO A 515 57.31 9.05 0.68
N ARG A 516 56.44 8.35 1.43
CA ARG A 516 54.98 8.66 1.47
C ARG A 516 54.42 8.96 2.86
N ALA A 517 55.21 8.84 3.93
CA ALA A 517 54.79 9.19 5.28
C ALA A 517 54.51 10.70 5.47
N GLY A 518 55.13 11.57 4.66
CA GLY A 518 54.92 13.02 4.69
C GLY A 518 53.53 13.47 4.19
N VAL A 519 52.87 12.67 3.35
CA VAL A 519 51.58 13.04 2.73
C VAL A 519 50.42 12.93 3.73
N ARG A 520 50.45 11.96 4.66
CA ARG A 520 49.43 11.81 5.71
C ARG A 520 49.50 12.93 6.76
N ARG A 521 50.70 13.35 7.17
CA ARG A 521 50.85 14.45 8.15
C ARG A 521 50.40 15.79 7.57
N ALA A 522 50.77 16.09 6.32
CA ALA A 522 50.36 17.31 5.64
C ALA A 522 48.84 17.37 5.35
N SER A 523 48.19 16.24 5.02
CA SER A 523 46.75 16.21 4.77
C SER A 523 45.91 16.39 6.03
N VAL A 524 46.41 15.94 7.18
CA VAL A 524 45.72 15.98 8.49
C VAL A 524 45.87 17.33 9.21
N GLU A 525 46.98 18.05 9.00
CA GLU A 525 47.10 19.46 9.40
C GLU A 525 46.30 20.38 8.47
N ALA A 526 46.34 20.13 7.16
CA ALA A 526 45.47 20.81 6.19
C ALA A 526 43.98 20.59 6.51
N ALA A 527 43.59 19.44 7.06
CA ALA A 527 42.22 19.13 7.49
C ALA A 527 41.69 20.07 8.59
N PHE A 528 42.53 20.42 9.57
CA PHE A 528 42.14 21.29 10.68
C PHE A 528 41.93 22.73 10.19
N VAL A 529 42.83 23.19 9.32
CA VAL A 529 42.75 24.52 8.69
C VAL A 529 41.60 24.60 7.69
N ALA A 530 41.37 23.56 6.88
CA ALA A 530 40.29 23.50 5.90
C ALA A 530 38.91 23.34 6.55
N GLY A 531 38.78 22.50 7.59
CA GLY A 531 37.54 22.33 8.35
C GLY A 531 37.14 23.62 9.09
N ALA A 532 38.10 24.30 9.73
CA ALA A 532 37.84 25.59 10.38
C ALA A 532 37.55 26.71 9.36
N SER A 533 38.24 26.72 8.22
CA SER A 533 38.08 27.74 7.16
C SER A 533 36.78 27.56 6.35
N ALA A 534 36.35 26.32 6.09
CA ALA A 534 35.06 26.02 5.45
C ALA A 534 33.90 26.46 6.35
N VAL A 535 34.01 26.22 7.67
CA VAL A 535 33.05 26.70 8.68
C VAL A 535 33.02 28.23 8.74
N LEU A 536 34.19 28.89 8.73
CA LEU A 536 34.25 30.35 8.66
C LEU A 536 33.68 30.90 7.36
N LYS A 537 33.83 30.22 6.22
CA LYS A 537 33.21 30.62 4.94
C LYS A 537 31.70 30.40 4.92
N LEU A 538 31.18 29.30 5.47
CA LEU A 538 29.75 29.02 5.60
C LEU A 538 29.06 30.00 6.57
N LEU A 539 29.71 30.33 7.69
CA LEU A 539 29.20 31.31 8.65
C LEU A 539 29.37 32.77 8.19
N SER A 540 30.42 33.06 7.39
CA SER A 540 30.69 34.40 6.82
C SER A 540 29.73 34.77 5.68
N ARG A 541 29.21 33.78 4.93
CA ARG A 541 28.33 34.02 3.78
C ARG A 541 26.96 34.61 4.15
N LYS A 542 26.61 34.62 5.43
CA LYS A 542 25.44 35.33 5.97
C LYS A 542 25.93 36.47 6.85
N GLY A 543 25.75 37.71 6.37
CA GLY A 543 25.99 38.95 7.13
C GLY A 543 25.01 39.16 8.30
N ARG A 544 24.87 38.18 9.20
CA ARG A 544 24.17 38.30 10.48
C ARG A 544 25.06 37.70 11.57
N ARG A 545 25.67 38.57 12.37
CA ARG A 545 26.32 38.22 13.63
C ARG A 545 25.29 37.53 14.53
N PRO A 546 25.49 36.27 14.96
CA PRO A 546 24.79 35.76 16.12
C PRO A 546 25.47 36.33 17.37
N SER A 547 24.66 36.85 18.29
CA SER A 547 25.09 37.22 19.63
C SER A 547 25.43 35.96 20.43
N ALA A 548 26.70 35.59 20.46
CA ALA A 548 27.19 34.56 21.37
C ALA A 548 27.43 35.13 22.78
N PRO A 549 27.20 34.36 23.86
CA PRO A 549 27.48 34.79 25.22
C PRO A 549 28.99 34.85 25.47
N LYS A 550 29.43 35.94 26.10
CA LYS A 550 30.83 36.19 26.50
C LYS A 550 31.28 35.20 27.58
N ARG A 551 31.81 34.05 27.19
CA ARG A 551 32.74 33.22 27.98
C ARG A 551 33.39 32.25 27.02
N VAL A 552 34.70 32.39 26.78
CA VAL A 552 35.68 31.48 26.11
C VAL A 552 36.76 32.24 25.32
N LEU A 553 36.65 33.57 25.12
CA LEU A 553 37.69 34.38 24.45
C LEU A 553 38.85 34.86 25.33
N SER A 554 39.36 34.04 26.26
CA SER A 554 40.48 34.43 27.14
C SER A 554 41.76 33.61 26.99
N TRP A 555 41.95 32.84 25.91
CA TRP A 555 43.11 31.94 25.82
C TRP A 555 43.98 32.02 24.55
N LEU A 556 43.83 33.05 23.70
CA LEU A 556 44.64 33.20 22.48
C LEU A 556 45.29 34.58 22.33
N GLY A 557 45.85 35.09 23.43
CA GLY A 557 46.65 36.31 23.41
C GLY A 557 47.96 36.12 24.16
N LYS A 558 48.98 35.54 23.50
CA LYS A 558 50.41 35.84 23.69
C LYS A 558 51.33 34.95 22.84
N ARG A 559 52.29 35.61 22.18
CA ARG A 559 53.51 35.13 21.46
C ARG A 559 53.28 34.70 20.00
N ASN A 560 54.01 35.15 18.98
CA ASN A 560 55.06 36.17 18.82
C ASN A 560 54.97 36.71 17.38
N LEU A 561 55.20 38.02 17.20
CA LEU A 561 55.44 38.64 15.90
C LEU A 561 56.81 38.19 15.35
N VAL A 562 56.86 37.84 14.06
CA VAL A 562 58.05 37.98 13.22
C VAL A 562 57.62 38.70 11.95
N SER A 563 58.24 39.86 11.70
CA SER A 563 58.07 40.74 10.53
C SER A 563 58.67 40.15 9.24
N PRO A 564 58.20 40.55 8.05
CA PRO A 564 58.68 40.04 6.77
C PRO A 564 59.90 40.81 6.26
N ALA A 565 60.78 40.13 5.52
CA ALA A 565 61.88 40.72 4.74
C ALA A 565 61.80 40.25 3.27
N PRO A 566 62.37 41.01 2.31
CA PRO A 566 61.75 41.30 1.02
C PRO A 566 62.19 40.39 -0.14
N GLN A 567 61.39 40.43 -1.23
CA GLN A 567 61.74 39.92 -2.55
C GLN A 567 62.98 40.63 -3.14
N PRO A 568 63.78 39.96 -3.98
CA PRO A 568 64.61 40.61 -4.96
C PRO A 568 64.07 40.46 -6.39
N ASP A 569 64.27 41.53 -7.14
CA ASP A 569 63.92 41.75 -8.53
C ASP A 569 64.66 40.84 -9.53
N THR A 570 64.03 40.77 -10.69
CA THR A 570 64.51 40.40 -12.02
C THR A 570 65.95 40.85 -12.36
N LEU A 571 66.72 39.99 -13.05
CA LEU A 571 67.29 40.27 -14.39
C LEU A 571 68.18 39.12 -14.90
N LYS A 572 67.99 38.84 -16.20
CA LYS A 572 68.69 37.96 -17.15
C LYS A 572 68.27 36.50 -17.23
#